data_AF-A0A3D5P3L9-F1
#
_entry.id   AF-A0A3D5P3L9-F1
#
_cell.length_a   1.000
_cell.length_b   1.000
_cell.length_c   1.000
_cell.angle_alpha   90.00
_cell.angle_beta   90.00
_cell.angle_gamma   90.00
#
_symmetry.space_group_name_H-M   'P 1'
#
loop_
_entity.id
_entity.type
_entity.pdbx_description
1 polymer ?
#
loop_
_entity_poly.entity_id
_entity_poly.type
_entity_poly.pdbx_seq_one_letter_code
_entity_poly.pdbx_strand_id
1 'polypeptide(L)' 'EEINFTLTPERVGIPPLIIFEPSISGTVQKVLMDGKSAELNLKSINGQTVVPIQLPLDSARTMTIINE' A
#
# COMPACT_ATOMS: atom_id res chain seq x y z
N GLU A 1 -2.69 -9.33 11.88
CA GLU A 1 -2.76 -7.98 12.49
C GLU A 1 -3.23 -6.93 11.46
N GLU A 2 -3.33 -5.65 11.83
CA GLU A 2 -3.65 -4.54 10.90
C GLU A 2 -2.51 -3.51 10.90
N ILE A 3 -2.00 -3.18 9.70
CA ILE A 3 -0.93 -2.22 9.49
C ILE A 3 -1.42 -1.10 8.58
N ASN A 4 -1.28 0.15 9.02
CA ASN A 4 -1.77 1.33 8.31
C ASN A 4 -0.62 2.23 7.84
N PHE A 5 -0.64 2.59 6.56
CA PHE A 5 0.25 3.57 5.95
C PHE A 5 -0.56 4.75 5.44
N THR A 6 -0.12 5.97 5.75
CA THR A 6 -0.70 7.21 5.19
C THR A 6 0.33 7.89 4.31
N LEU A 7 -0.03 8.10 3.04
CA LEU A 7 0.77 8.83 2.06
C LEU A 7 0.17 10.22 1.93
N THR A 8 0.96 11.25 2.19
CA THR A 8 0.54 12.65 2.05
C THR A 8 1.38 13.33 0.96
N PRO A 9 0.75 13.98 -0.03
CA PRO A 9 1.51 14.71 -1.03
C PRO A 9 2.13 15.96 -0.40
N GLU A 10 3.43 16.16 -0.62
CA GLU A 10 4.03 17.48 -0.47
C GLU A 10 3.53 18.34 -1.63
N ARG A 11 3.05 19.56 -1.35
CA ARG A 11 2.35 20.43 -2.32
C ARG A 11 3.03 20.44 -3.69
N VAL A 12 2.37 19.84 -4.69
CA VAL A 12 2.81 19.85 -6.08
C VAL A 12 1.67 20.33 -6.98
N GLY A 13 2.02 21.12 -8.00
CA GLY A 13 1.05 21.58 -9.00
C GLY A 13 0.55 20.48 -9.94
N ILE A 14 1.25 19.34 -9.97
CA ILE A 14 0.89 18.13 -10.70
C ILE A 14 1.04 16.94 -9.73
N PRO A 15 -0.02 16.15 -9.49
CA PRO A 15 0.06 14.96 -8.64
C PRO A 15 1.18 14.02 -9.08
N PRO A 16 2.09 13.59 -8.19
CA PRO A 16 3.14 12.66 -8.55
C PRO A 16 2.55 11.25 -8.66
N LEU A 17 3.05 10.46 -9.60
CA LEU A 17 2.81 9.03 -9.64
C LEU A 17 3.79 8.36 -8.68
N ILE A 18 3.30 7.88 -7.54
CA ILE A 18 4.12 7.26 -6.50
C ILE A 18 4.15 5.74 -6.71
N ILE A 19 5.32 5.15 -6.54
CA ILE A 19 5.51 3.72 -6.36
C ILE A 19 5.80 3.50 -4.87
N PHE A 20 4.96 2.70 -4.21
CA PHE A 20 5.10 2.36 -2.81
C PHE A 20 5.07 0.84 -2.66
N GLU A 21 6.12 0.27 -2.06
CA GLU A 21 6.32 -1.19 -2.01
C GLU A 21 6.73 -1.64 -0.60
N PRO A 22 5.87 -1.50 0.43
CA PRO A 22 6.20 -1.99 1.75
C PRO A 22 6.38 -3.51 1.75
N SER A 23 7.33 -3.95 2.58
CA SER A 23 7.55 -5.36 2.88
C SER A 23 6.99 -5.67 4.26
N ILE A 24 6.06 -6.61 4.31
CA ILE A 24 5.32 -6.98 5.52
C ILE A 24 5.72 -8.39 5.94
N SER A 25 6.01 -8.60 7.22
CA SER A 25 6.26 -9.94 7.75
C SER A 25 4.99 -10.80 7.71
N GLY A 26 5.12 -12.04 7.24
CA GLY A 26 4.03 -13.00 7.16
C GLY A 26 3.20 -12.92 5.89
N THR A 27 2.04 -13.58 5.94
CA THR A 27 1.09 -13.69 4.82
C THR A 27 0.10 -12.55 4.87
N VAL A 28 0.07 -11.73 3.82
CA VAL A 28 -0.97 -10.70 3.65
C VAL A 28 -2.23 -11.34 3.11
N GLN A 29 -3.34 -11.15 3.83
CA GLN A 29 -4.65 -11.69 3.46
C GLN A 29 -5.45 -10.70 2.62
N LYS A 30 -5.33 -9.40 2.92
CA LYS A 30 -6.10 -8.36 2.27
C LYS A 30 -5.33 -7.04 2.28
N VAL A 31 -5.46 -6.29 1.20
CA VAL A 31 -5.00 -4.91 1.12
C VAL A 31 -6.21 -4.02 0.82
N LEU A 32 -6.35 -2.94 1.57
CA LEU A 32 -7.34 -1.90 1.34
C LEU A 32 -6.63 -0.61 0.94
N MET A 33 -7.15 0.04 -0.09
CA MET A 33 -6.83 1.41 -0.45
C MET A 33 -8.03 2.29 -0.18
N ASP A 34 -7.86 3.22 0.76
CA ASP A 34 -8.90 4.15 1.19
C ASP A 34 -10.20 3.42 1.58
N GLY A 35 -10.04 2.31 2.30
CA GLY A 35 -11.13 1.44 2.77
C GLY A 35 -11.69 0.46 1.72
N LYS A 36 -11.21 0.48 0.47
CA LYS A 36 -11.67 -0.41 -0.60
C LYS A 36 -10.65 -1.50 -0.89
N SER A 37 -11.10 -2.74 -1.14
CA SER A 37 -10.21 -3.84 -1.52
C SER A 37 -9.40 -3.49 -2.77
N ALA A 38 -8.08 -3.69 -2.69
CA ALA A 38 -7.17 -3.55 -3.81
C ALA A 38 -6.75 -4.94 -4.31
N GLU A 39 -6.87 -5.16 -5.61
CA GLU A 39 -6.38 -6.37 -6.26
C GLU A 39 -4.93 -6.14 -6.69
N LEU A 40 -4.01 -6.64 -5.86
CA LEU A 40 -2.57 -6.43 -6.04
C LEU A 40 -1.86 -7.77 -6.30
N ASN A 41 -0.83 -7.74 -7.14
CA ASN A 41 0.06 -8.87 -7.36
C ASN A 41 1.08 -8.96 -6.22
N LEU A 42 0.68 -9.60 -5.12
CA LEU A 42 1.53 -9.79 -3.96
C LEU A 42 2.63 -10.82 -4.24
N LYS A 43 3.84 -10.54 -3.77
CA LYS A 43 4.98 -11.48 -3.86
C LYS A 43 5.46 -11.83 -2.47
N SER A 44 5.49 -13.12 -2.17
CA SER A 44 6.02 -13.62 -0.91
C SER A 44 7.44 -14.16 -1.12
N ILE A 45 8.41 -13.61 -0.39
CA ILE A 45 9.84 -13.94 -0.47
C ILE A 45 10.37 -14.05 0.95
N ASN A 46 10.91 -15.21 1.33
CA ASN A 46 11.56 -15.45 2.63
C ASN A 46 10.69 -15.07 3.85
N GLY A 47 9.39 -15.38 3.81
CA GLY A 47 8.45 -15.06 4.90
C GLY A 47 8.06 -13.58 5.00
N GLN A 48 8.44 -12.76 4.02
CA GLN A 48 7.92 -11.41 3.85
C GLN A 48 7.03 -11.33 2.61
N THR A 49 5.94 -10.58 2.69
CA THR A 49 5.08 -10.27 1.56
C THR A 49 5.30 -8.82 1.14
N VAL A 50 5.74 -8.65 -0.10
CA VAL A 50 5.87 -7.35 -0.76
C VAL A 50 4.51 -6.94 -1.30
N VAL A 51 4.09 -5.72 -0.97
CA VAL A 51 2.80 -5.16 -1.37
C VAL A 51 3.03 -3.97 -2.30
N PRO A 52 3.17 -4.18 -3.62
CA PRO A 52 3.45 -3.10 -4.54
C PRO A 52 2.18 -2.34 -4.90
N ILE A 53 2.23 -1.01 -4.83
CA ILE A 53 1.19 -0.15 -5.37
C ILE A 53 1.78 1.03 -6.15
N GLN A 54 1.11 1.34 -7.26
CA GLN A 54 1.40 2.52 -8.06
C GLN A 54 0.12 3.35 -8.19
N LEU A 55 0.14 4.59 -7.70
CA LEU A 55 -1.03 5.47 -7.76
C LEU A 55 -0.64 6.96 -7.86
N PRO A 56 -1.48 7.80 -8.47
CA PRO A 56 -1.33 9.24 -8.37
C PRO A 56 -1.63 9.70 -6.94
N LEU A 57 -0.77 10.53 -6.37
CA LEU A 57 -0.94 11.09 -5.03
C LEU A 57 -1.39 12.56 -5.11
N ASP A 58 -2.66 12.76 -5.45
CA ASP A 58 -3.31 14.08 -5.52
C ASP A 58 -3.86 14.56 -4.17
N SER A 59 -4.09 13.62 -3.26
CA SER A 59 -4.66 13.78 -1.93
C SER A 59 -4.02 12.79 -0.97
N ALA A 60 -4.29 12.91 0.33
CA ALA A 60 -3.83 11.91 1.29
C ALA A 60 -4.49 10.56 1.00
N ARG A 61 -3.69 9.49 0.95
CA ARG A 61 -4.16 8.12 0.67
C ARG A 61 -3.77 7.21 1.81
N THR A 62 -4.67 6.30 2.15
CA THR A 62 -4.43 5.32 3.22
C THR A 62 -4.37 3.92 2.64
N MET A 63 -3.29 3.20 2.93
CA MET A 63 -3.21 1.77 2.69
C MET A 63 -3.31 1.01 4.01
N THR A 64 -4.26 0.10 4.09
CA THR A 64 -4.42 -0.82 5.22
C THR A 64 -4.07 -2.22 4.75
N ILE A 65 -3.15 -2.87 5.44
CA ILE A 65 -2.74 -4.25 5.18
C ILE A 65 -3.24 -5.10 6.34
N ILE A 66 -4.02 -6.12 6.01
CA ILE A 66 -4.49 -7.14 6.95
C ILE A 66 -3.67 -8.40 6.72
N ASN A 67 -2.89 -8.79 7.72
CA ASN A 67 -2.13 -10.04 7.74
C ASN A 67 -2.65 -10.96 8.86
N GLU A 68 -2.16 -12.19 8.92
CA GLU A 68 -2.45 -13.13 10.01
C GLU A 68 -2.11 -12.55 11.40
#